data_AF-A0A0S3SYB6-F1
#
_entry.id   AF-A0A0S3SYB6-F1
#
_cell.length_a   1.000
_cell.length_b   1.000
_cell.length_c   1.000
_cell.angle_alpha   90.00
_cell.angle_beta   90.00
_cell.angle_gamma   90.00
#
_symmetry.space_group_name_H-M   'P 1'
#
loop_
_entity.id
_entity.type
_entity.pdbx_description
1 polymer ?
#
loop_
_entity_poly.entity_id
_entity_poly.type
_entity_poly.pdbx_seq_one_letter_code
_entity_poly.pdbx_strand_id
1 'polypeptide(L)'
;MRGHFFVLKPTKNVGHNTESHRTYREFFVQHKVQKHLIIWPLAQLFKIIYQQLVFDHYFFISYFPRSSVMAETTKGYAVVTGANKGIGFAICKQLASNGFTVVLTARDEKRGVEAVEKLKELGLPGHVVFHQLDVTDPKSITSLADFIKTQYGKLDILVNNAGIPGAHVDGEALSAAGIMENAGRVDWSKIVTETYELAEAGLKTNYYGVKELTKTLIPLLQFSSSPRIVNVSSSMGKLENMKDGRPKEVLSDAENLTEEKIDEILDEFLKAFKEGSLESKGWPQAMSAYSVSKAALNAYTRILAKKYPSFCINAVCPGYVKTDINYNTGFLTPDEGAEAAVRLALLPDGSPSGLFFFRSEEKPF
;
A
#
# COMPACT_ATOMS: atom_id res chain seq x y z
N MET A 1 -30.46 -47.87 14.81
CA MET A 1 -31.64 -48.76 14.74
C MET A 1 -31.71 -49.37 13.34
N ARG A 2 -31.92 -50.69 13.32
CA ARG A 2 -32.26 -51.63 12.23
C ARG A 2 -32.30 -51.12 10.78
N GLY A 3 -31.57 -51.83 9.90
CA GLY A 3 -31.72 -51.78 8.46
C GLY A 3 -32.78 -52.74 7.90
N HIS A 4 -32.93 -52.73 6.59
CA HIS A 4 -33.52 -53.83 5.81
C HIS A 4 -32.76 -53.97 4.48
N PHE A 5 -32.06 -55.10 4.36
CA PHE A 5 -31.74 -55.79 3.11
C PHE A 5 -33.03 -56.47 2.58
N PHE A 6 -33.10 -56.79 1.28
CA PHE A 6 -33.33 -58.17 0.83
C PHE A 6 -33.04 -58.36 -0.66
N VAL A 7 -32.29 -59.43 -0.93
CA VAL A 7 -31.97 -60.07 -2.20
C VAL A 7 -32.99 -61.19 -2.44
N LEU A 8 -33.46 -61.40 -3.67
CA LEU A 8 -33.99 -62.71 -4.11
C LEU A 8 -33.68 -63.00 -5.60
N LYS A 9 -33.10 -64.18 -5.83
CA LYS A 9 -33.05 -65.00 -7.07
C LYS A 9 -33.85 -66.30 -6.77
N PRO A 10 -34.00 -67.30 -7.68
CA PRO A 10 -34.52 -67.34 -9.06
C PRO A 10 -35.58 -68.48 -9.23
N THR A 11 -36.15 -68.73 -10.44
CA THR A 11 -36.20 -70.07 -11.13
C THR A 11 -37.08 -70.12 -12.42
N LYS A 12 -36.48 -70.70 -13.48
CA LYS A 12 -36.93 -71.54 -14.63
C LYS A 12 -38.37 -71.46 -15.21
N ASN A 13 -38.49 -71.28 -16.54
CA ASN A 13 -38.76 -72.39 -17.51
C ASN A 13 -38.67 -71.96 -18.99
N VAL A 14 -38.55 -72.97 -19.86
CA VAL A 14 -38.07 -73.01 -21.27
C VAL A 14 -39.19 -72.76 -22.30
N GLY A 15 -38.83 -72.22 -23.49
CA GLY A 15 -39.65 -72.35 -24.71
C GLY A 15 -39.17 -71.49 -25.90
N HIS A 16 -38.55 -72.12 -26.90
CA HIS A 16 -38.29 -71.56 -28.24
C HIS A 16 -39.61 -71.29 -29.00
N ASN A 17 -39.71 -70.23 -29.82
CA ASN A 17 -39.54 -70.28 -31.28
C ASN A 17 -39.88 -68.92 -31.94
N THR A 18 -39.55 -68.83 -33.23
CA THR A 18 -39.20 -67.68 -34.08
C THR A 18 -40.38 -67.01 -34.82
N GLU A 19 -40.06 -65.90 -35.52
CA GLU A 19 -40.85 -65.21 -36.57
C GLU A 19 -41.75 -64.01 -36.19
N SER A 20 -41.14 -62.84 -35.97
CA SER A 20 -41.79 -61.53 -36.25
C SER A 20 -40.80 -60.46 -36.75
N HIS A 21 -39.67 -60.89 -37.32
CA HIS A 21 -38.64 -60.00 -37.88
C HIS A 21 -38.89 -59.69 -39.36
N ARG A 22 -39.85 -58.80 -39.68
CA ARG A 22 -39.79 -58.12 -40.99
C ARG A 22 -40.39 -56.71 -41.07
N THR A 23 -41.10 -56.22 -40.06
CA THR A 23 -41.82 -54.92 -40.17
C THR A 23 -41.21 -53.74 -39.40
N TYR A 24 -40.11 -53.92 -38.65
CA TYR A 24 -39.47 -52.83 -37.89
C TYR A 24 -38.23 -52.20 -38.57
N ARG A 25 -37.67 -52.82 -39.62
CA ARG A 25 -36.44 -52.34 -40.26
C ARG A 25 -36.63 -51.16 -41.21
N GLU A 26 -37.84 -50.91 -41.70
CA GLU A 26 -38.10 -49.84 -42.67
C GLU A 26 -38.40 -48.49 -42.00
N PHE A 27 -38.94 -48.49 -40.78
CA PHE A 27 -39.26 -47.25 -40.05
C PHE A 27 -38.01 -46.51 -39.53
N PHE A 28 -36.91 -47.24 -39.25
CA PHE A 28 -35.66 -46.66 -38.75
C PHE A 28 -34.77 -46.03 -39.84
N VAL A 29 -34.98 -46.36 -41.11
CA VAL A 29 -34.16 -45.84 -42.21
C VAL A 29 -34.60 -44.42 -42.61
N GLN A 30 -35.89 -44.09 -42.57
CA GLN A 30 -36.37 -42.73 -42.87
C GLN A 30 -35.98 -41.69 -41.80
N HIS A 31 -35.96 -42.05 -40.51
CA HIS A 31 -35.62 -41.11 -39.42
C HIS A 31 -34.12 -40.80 -39.29
N LYS A 32 -33.23 -41.66 -39.81
CA LYS A 32 -31.77 -41.39 -39.82
C LYS A 32 -31.35 -40.42 -40.92
N VAL A 33 -32.05 -40.40 -42.05
CA VAL A 33 -31.74 -39.51 -43.18
C VAL A 33 -32.17 -38.06 -42.87
N GLN A 34 -33.28 -37.85 -42.17
CA GLN A 34 -33.77 -36.51 -41.83
C GLN A 34 -32.89 -35.76 -40.81
N LYS A 35 -32.24 -36.45 -39.85
CA LYS A 35 -31.30 -35.80 -38.92
C LYS A 35 -30.03 -35.29 -39.62
N HIS A 36 -29.58 -35.95 -40.68
CA HIS A 36 -28.41 -35.48 -41.43
C HIS A 36 -28.70 -34.28 -42.33
N LEU A 37 -29.93 -34.12 -42.84
CA LEU A 37 -30.27 -32.99 -43.71
C LEU A 37 -30.43 -31.63 -42.99
N ILE A 38 -30.64 -31.61 -41.67
CA ILE A 38 -30.88 -30.35 -40.92
C ILE A 38 -29.66 -29.94 -40.07
N ILE A 39 -28.89 -30.89 -39.56
CA ILE A 39 -27.76 -30.62 -38.65
C ILE A 39 -26.52 -30.13 -39.42
N TRP A 40 -26.30 -30.62 -40.64
CA TRP A 40 -25.13 -30.27 -41.44
C TRP A 40 -25.13 -28.80 -41.91
N PRO A 41 -26.26 -28.23 -42.40
CA PRO A 41 -26.34 -26.81 -42.73
C PRO A 41 -26.16 -25.88 -41.52
N LEU A 42 -26.70 -26.26 -40.35
CA LEU A 42 -26.58 -25.47 -39.12
C LEU A 42 -25.14 -25.41 -38.60
N ALA A 43 -24.38 -26.50 -38.72
CA ALA A 43 -22.96 -26.52 -38.35
C ALA A 43 -22.10 -25.65 -39.28
N GLN A 44 -22.44 -25.59 -40.58
CA GLN A 44 -21.79 -24.67 -41.53
C GLN A 44 -22.11 -23.20 -41.23
N LEU A 45 -23.37 -22.89 -40.90
CA LEU A 45 -23.79 -21.56 -40.46
C LEU A 45 -23.06 -21.11 -39.18
N PHE A 46 -22.92 -21.99 -38.19
CA PHE A 46 -22.14 -21.68 -36.97
C PHE A 46 -20.67 -21.41 -37.26
N LYS A 47 -20.07 -22.17 -38.19
CA LYS A 47 -18.67 -21.98 -38.57
C LYS A 47 -18.45 -20.67 -39.33
N ILE A 48 -19.41 -20.25 -40.16
CA ILE A 48 -19.39 -18.97 -40.88
C ILE A 48 -19.59 -17.81 -39.90
N ILE A 49 -20.55 -17.89 -38.97
CA ILE A 49 -20.78 -16.84 -37.96
C ILE A 49 -19.57 -16.71 -37.01
N TYR A 50 -18.95 -17.83 -36.61
CA TYR A 50 -17.73 -17.81 -35.79
C TYR A 50 -16.54 -17.23 -36.57
N GLN A 51 -16.37 -17.60 -37.83
CA GLN A 51 -15.33 -16.99 -38.67
C GLN A 51 -15.58 -15.51 -38.92
N GLN A 52 -16.82 -15.07 -39.09
CA GLN A 52 -17.19 -13.66 -39.25
C GLN A 52 -16.93 -12.87 -37.95
N LEU A 53 -17.31 -13.40 -36.78
CA LEU A 53 -17.06 -12.76 -35.48
C LEU A 53 -15.56 -12.68 -35.16
N VAL A 54 -14.79 -13.72 -35.48
CA VAL A 54 -13.32 -13.70 -35.33
C VAL A 54 -12.70 -12.73 -36.34
N PHE A 55 -13.18 -12.69 -37.58
CA PHE A 55 -12.71 -11.75 -38.59
C PHE A 55 -13.02 -10.31 -38.18
N ASP A 56 -14.23 -10.01 -37.70
CA ASP A 56 -14.61 -8.69 -37.22
C ASP A 56 -13.82 -8.30 -35.96
N HIS A 57 -13.50 -9.24 -35.05
CA HIS A 57 -12.63 -8.97 -33.90
C HIS A 57 -11.18 -8.68 -34.31
N TYR A 58 -10.65 -9.40 -35.31
CA TYR A 58 -9.31 -9.14 -35.85
C TYR A 58 -9.25 -7.89 -36.74
N PHE A 59 -10.34 -7.56 -37.45
CA PHE A 59 -10.45 -6.38 -38.30
C PHE A 59 -10.65 -5.10 -37.47
N PHE A 60 -11.38 -5.16 -36.35
CA PHE A 60 -11.49 -4.05 -35.40
C PHE A 60 -10.16 -3.71 -34.72
N ILE A 61 -9.30 -4.72 -34.49
CA ILE A 61 -7.95 -4.51 -33.92
C ILE A 61 -6.97 -3.92 -34.96
N SER A 62 -7.22 -4.11 -36.26
CA SER A 62 -6.28 -3.73 -37.33
C SER A 62 -6.60 -2.44 -38.09
N TYR A 63 -7.78 -1.84 -37.90
CA TYR A 63 -8.21 -0.65 -38.67
C TYR A 63 -8.62 0.59 -37.85
N PHE A 64 -8.18 0.69 -36.59
CA PHE A 64 -8.00 2.01 -36.00
C PHE A 64 -6.63 2.54 -36.44
N PRO A 65 -6.52 3.70 -37.11
CA PRO A 65 -5.24 4.36 -37.23
C PRO A 65 -4.73 4.53 -35.80
N ARG A 66 -3.60 3.89 -35.51
CA ARG A 66 -2.82 4.14 -34.31
C ARG A 66 -2.47 5.62 -34.37
N SER A 67 -3.34 6.46 -33.82
CA SER A 67 -2.97 7.82 -33.50
C SER A 67 -1.72 7.66 -32.66
N SER A 68 -0.59 8.06 -33.21
CA SER A 68 0.66 8.18 -32.49
C SER A 68 0.51 9.31 -31.48
N VAL A 69 -0.37 9.12 -30.50
CA VAL A 69 -0.12 9.61 -29.16
C VAL A 69 1.11 8.83 -28.78
N MET A 70 2.28 9.46 -28.89
CA MET A 70 3.47 8.93 -28.24
C MET A 70 3.02 8.60 -26.82
N ALA A 71 3.07 7.33 -26.41
CA ALA A 71 2.83 6.99 -25.02
C ALA A 71 3.82 7.84 -24.25
N GLU A 72 3.33 8.88 -23.55
CA GLU A 72 4.20 9.77 -22.81
C GLU A 72 5.01 8.89 -21.87
N THR A 73 6.32 8.83 -22.13
CA THR A 73 7.20 7.95 -21.38
C THR A 73 7.27 8.52 -19.97
N THR A 74 6.60 7.85 -19.04
CA THR A 74 6.65 8.17 -17.61
C THR A 74 8.10 8.31 -17.15
N LYS A 75 8.40 9.31 -16.30
CA LYS A 75 9.76 9.48 -15.76
C LYS A 75 10.18 8.34 -14.85
N GLY A 76 9.22 7.63 -14.27
CA GLY A 76 9.45 6.54 -13.34
C GLY A 76 8.19 6.20 -12.55
N TYR A 77 8.32 5.20 -11.69
CA TYR A 77 7.21 4.67 -10.89
C TYR A 77 7.40 5.02 -9.42
N ALA A 78 6.39 5.65 -8.83
CA ALA A 78 6.38 6.03 -7.43
C ALA A 78 5.23 5.34 -6.68
N VAL A 79 5.46 4.96 -5.43
CA VAL A 79 4.43 4.51 -4.49
C VAL A 79 4.37 5.50 -3.35
N VAL A 80 3.16 5.94 -2.99
CA VAL A 80 2.93 6.80 -1.81
C VAL A 80 1.89 6.14 -0.92
N THR A 81 2.27 5.89 0.33
CA THR A 81 1.38 5.21 1.29
C THR A 81 0.44 6.17 2.00
N GLY A 82 -0.80 5.74 2.28
CA GLY A 82 -1.77 6.56 3.02
C GLY A 82 -2.13 7.86 2.29
N ALA A 83 -2.33 7.77 0.98
CA ALA A 83 -2.35 8.91 0.06
C ALA A 83 -3.75 9.32 -0.41
N ASN A 84 -4.83 8.77 0.18
CA ASN A 84 -6.19 9.20 -0.15
C ASN A 84 -6.56 10.60 0.38
N LYS A 85 -5.72 11.21 1.23
CA LYS A 85 -5.94 12.55 1.82
C LYS A 85 -4.63 13.15 2.36
N GLY A 86 -4.72 14.39 2.85
CA GLY A 86 -3.64 15.05 3.59
C GLY A 86 -2.35 15.18 2.79
N ILE A 87 -1.21 15.03 3.47
CA ILE A 87 0.13 15.17 2.86
C ILE A 87 0.34 14.13 1.76
N GLY A 88 -0.04 12.86 1.97
CA GLY A 88 0.15 11.81 0.96
C GLY A 88 -0.55 12.11 -0.37
N PHE A 89 -1.78 12.65 -0.32
CA PHE A 89 -2.49 13.10 -1.52
C PHE A 89 -1.75 14.21 -2.26
N ALA A 90 -1.25 15.20 -1.52
CA ALA A 90 -0.46 16.31 -2.09
C ALA A 90 0.89 15.83 -2.66
N ILE A 91 1.53 14.84 -2.05
CA ILE A 91 2.73 14.19 -2.59
C ILE A 91 2.40 13.51 -3.93
N CYS A 92 1.29 12.75 -4.02
CA CYS A 92 0.87 12.14 -5.29
C CYS A 92 0.66 13.20 -6.37
N LYS A 93 -0.06 14.28 -6.06
CA LYS A 93 -0.29 15.42 -6.95
C LYS A 93 1.04 15.99 -7.47
N GLN A 94 1.99 16.27 -6.60
CA GLN A 94 3.25 16.90 -6.98
C GLN A 94 4.19 15.95 -7.74
N LEU A 95 4.25 14.66 -7.38
CA LEU A 95 5.03 13.67 -8.15
C LEU A 95 4.44 13.46 -9.55
N ALA A 96 3.11 13.34 -9.67
CA ALA A 96 2.45 13.27 -10.97
C ALA A 96 2.60 14.58 -11.77
N SER A 97 2.59 15.74 -11.10
CA SER A 97 2.93 17.03 -11.75
C SER A 97 4.33 17.03 -12.35
N ASN A 98 5.25 16.24 -11.79
CA ASN A 98 6.61 16.06 -12.29
C ASN A 98 6.75 14.97 -13.37
N GLY A 99 5.64 14.34 -13.83
CA GLY A 99 5.63 13.35 -14.91
C GLY A 99 5.86 11.91 -14.48
N PHE A 100 5.71 11.58 -13.19
CA PHE A 100 5.78 10.22 -12.69
C PHE A 100 4.46 9.48 -12.82
N THR A 101 4.52 8.17 -12.96
CA THR A 101 3.39 7.28 -12.71
C THR A 101 3.36 6.97 -11.22
N VAL A 102 2.33 7.46 -10.53
CA VAL A 102 2.18 7.34 -9.08
C VAL A 102 1.11 6.32 -8.74
N VAL A 103 1.50 5.28 -8.02
CA VAL A 103 0.60 4.35 -7.35
C VAL A 103 0.17 5.00 -6.02
N LEU A 104 -0.99 5.64 -6.04
CA LEU A 104 -1.65 6.15 -4.85
C LEU A 104 -2.23 4.97 -4.09
N THR A 105 -1.86 4.81 -2.82
CA THR A 105 -2.38 3.73 -2.00
C THR A 105 -3.18 4.21 -0.80
N ALA A 106 -4.17 3.42 -0.42
CA ALA A 106 -5.02 3.66 0.73
C ALA A 106 -5.57 2.35 1.27
N ARG A 107 -5.79 2.29 2.59
CA ARG A 107 -6.39 1.10 3.21
C ARG A 107 -7.86 0.92 2.85
N ASP A 108 -8.55 2.03 2.62
CA ASP A 108 -9.96 2.06 2.22
C ASP A 108 -10.05 2.28 0.70
N GLU A 109 -10.60 1.28 -0.01
CA GLU A 109 -10.66 1.28 -1.47
C GLU A 109 -11.50 2.43 -2.01
N LYS A 110 -12.67 2.68 -1.42
CA LYS A 110 -13.58 3.73 -1.88
C LYS A 110 -12.90 5.09 -1.83
N ARG A 111 -12.29 5.43 -0.69
CA ARG A 111 -11.56 6.70 -0.51
C ARG A 111 -10.34 6.80 -1.43
N GLY A 112 -9.66 5.67 -1.67
CA GLY A 112 -8.54 5.61 -2.60
C GLY A 112 -8.93 5.90 -4.04
N VAL A 113 -10.00 5.27 -4.53
CA VAL A 113 -10.55 5.51 -5.88
C VAL A 113 -11.03 6.96 -6.02
N GLU A 114 -11.80 7.47 -5.05
CA GLU A 114 -12.25 8.86 -5.05
C GLU A 114 -11.08 9.86 -5.09
N ALA A 115 -9.97 9.56 -4.41
CA ALA A 115 -8.78 10.38 -4.44
C ALA A 115 -8.09 10.37 -5.82
N VAL A 116 -8.03 9.21 -6.49
CA VAL A 116 -7.48 9.13 -7.85
C VAL A 116 -8.32 9.91 -8.85
N GLU A 117 -9.65 9.83 -8.78
CA GLU A 117 -10.53 10.61 -9.68
C GLU A 117 -10.32 12.12 -9.51
N LYS A 118 -10.22 12.60 -8.27
CA LYS A 118 -9.88 14.01 -7.99
C LYS A 118 -8.54 14.46 -8.59
N LEU A 119 -7.54 13.57 -8.62
CA LEU A 119 -6.23 13.89 -9.21
C LEU A 119 -6.26 13.85 -10.74
N LYS A 120 -7.06 12.96 -11.33
CA LYS A 120 -7.25 12.90 -12.80
C LYS A 120 -7.91 14.17 -13.34
N GLU A 121 -8.86 14.74 -12.61
CA GLU A 121 -9.52 16.00 -12.97
C GLU A 121 -8.54 17.18 -13.13
N LEU A 122 -7.36 17.10 -12.51
CA LEU A 122 -6.34 18.15 -12.59
C LEU A 122 -5.51 18.13 -13.89
N GLY A 123 -5.65 17.10 -14.74
CA GLY A 123 -4.93 17.03 -16.02
C GLY A 123 -3.40 17.03 -15.87
N LEU A 124 -2.88 16.33 -14.86
CA LEU A 124 -1.45 16.29 -14.55
C LEU A 124 -0.64 15.61 -15.67
N PRO A 125 0.64 16.00 -15.91
CA PRO A 125 1.49 15.36 -16.92
C PRO A 125 1.80 13.88 -16.65
N GLY A 126 1.85 13.48 -15.38
CA GLY A 126 2.02 12.10 -14.97
C GLY A 126 0.68 11.39 -14.77
N HIS A 127 0.75 10.09 -14.49
CA HIS A 127 -0.43 9.26 -14.25
C HIS A 127 -0.59 8.96 -12.76
N VAL A 128 -1.82 8.89 -12.28
CA VAL A 128 -2.12 8.38 -10.94
C VAL A 128 -3.02 7.16 -11.07
N VAL A 129 -2.58 6.05 -10.48
CA VAL A 129 -3.35 4.81 -10.40
C VAL A 129 -3.58 4.44 -8.94
N PHE A 130 -4.66 3.70 -8.67
CA PHE A 130 -4.97 3.23 -7.34
C PHE A 130 -4.50 1.79 -7.14
N HIS A 131 -3.97 1.49 -5.96
CA HIS A 131 -3.91 0.13 -5.43
C HIS A 131 -4.18 0.14 -3.92
N GLN A 132 -4.98 -0.80 -3.43
CA GLN A 132 -5.26 -0.91 -1.99
C GLN A 132 -3.97 -1.22 -1.22
N LEU A 133 -3.77 -0.57 -0.08
CA LEU A 133 -2.69 -0.88 0.85
C LEU A 133 -3.10 -0.56 2.30
N ASP A 134 -3.15 -1.58 3.14
CA ASP A 134 -2.99 -1.44 4.59
C ASP A 134 -1.58 -1.91 4.98
N VAL A 135 -0.75 -0.98 5.44
CA VAL A 135 0.64 -1.25 5.83
C VAL A 135 0.75 -2.19 7.05
N THR A 136 -0.37 -2.47 7.73
CA THR A 136 -0.40 -3.39 8.87
C THR A 136 -0.86 -4.81 8.50
N ASP A 137 -1.20 -5.05 7.24
CA ASP A 137 -1.61 -6.35 6.69
C ASP A 137 -0.55 -6.91 5.70
N PRO A 138 0.16 -8.00 6.06
CA PRO A 138 1.13 -8.63 5.18
C PRO A 138 0.57 -9.07 3.82
N LYS A 139 -0.71 -9.46 3.73
CA LYS A 139 -1.33 -9.85 2.46
C LYS A 139 -1.52 -8.65 1.55
N SER A 140 -1.97 -7.53 2.10
CA SER A 140 -2.10 -6.26 1.39
C SER A 140 -0.74 -5.78 0.85
N ILE A 141 0.32 -5.85 1.66
CA ILE A 141 1.70 -5.54 1.23
C ILE A 141 2.16 -6.42 0.08
N THR A 142 1.94 -7.73 0.19
CA THR A 142 2.34 -8.70 -0.85
C THR A 142 1.59 -8.44 -2.16
N SER A 143 0.28 -8.19 -2.08
CA SER A 143 -0.55 -7.86 -3.24
C SER A 143 -0.04 -6.61 -3.98
N LEU A 144 0.35 -5.57 -3.25
CA LEU A 144 0.92 -4.36 -3.85
C LEU A 144 2.25 -4.65 -4.56
N ALA A 145 3.13 -5.45 -3.95
CA ALA A 145 4.40 -5.81 -4.55
C ALA A 145 4.22 -6.61 -5.85
N ASP A 146 3.30 -7.58 -5.86
CA ASP A 146 2.97 -8.36 -7.05
C ASP A 146 2.37 -7.50 -8.16
N PHE A 147 1.51 -6.53 -7.80
CA PHE A 147 0.98 -5.56 -8.74
C PHE A 147 2.09 -4.73 -9.38
N ILE A 148 2.98 -4.11 -8.59
CA ILE A 148 4.08 -3.29 -9.12
C ILE A 148 5.00 -4.13 -10.01
N LYS A 149 5.35 -5.34 -9.57
CA LYS A 149 6.17 -6.27 -10.34
C LYS A 149 5.54 -6.59 -11.70
N THR A 150 4.24 -6.87 -11.71
CA THR A 150 3.50 -7.27 -12.93
C THR A 150 3.31 -6.10 -13.89
N GLN A 151 2.96 -4.92 -13.37
CA GLN A 151 2.64 -3.75 -14.20
C GLN A 151 3.87 -3.00 -14.68
N TYR A 152 4.90 -2.91 -13.83
CA TYR A 152 6.02 -1.98 -14.06
C TYR A 152 7.39 -2.66 -14.03
N GLY A 153 7.52 -3.84 -13.40
CA GLY A 153 8.77 -4.60 -13.31
C GLY A 153 9.84 -3.99 -12.39
N LYS A 154 9.65 -2.75 -11.93
CA LYS A 154 10.55 -2.02 -11.02
C LYS A 154 9.77 -0.98 -10.20
N LEU A 155 10.44 -0.41 -9.22
CA LEU A 155 9.97 0.77 -8.48
C LEU A 155 11.11 1.79 -8.40
N ASP A 156 10.84 3.08 -8.62
CA ASP A 156 11.87 4.12 -8.55
C ASP A 156 11.80 4.90 -7.22
N ILE A 157 10.59 5.19 -6.74
CA ILE A 157 10.36 6.00 -5.53
C ILE A 157 9.39 5.29 -4.58
N LEU A 158 9.76 5.16 -3.31
CA LEU A 158 8.85 4.79 -2.23
C LEU A 158 8.74 5.95 -1.22
N VAL A 159 7.52 6.43 -0.99
CA VAL A 159 7.23 7.40 0.07
C VAL A 159 6.38 6.74 1.15
N ASN A 160 7.03 6.45 2.28
CA ASN A 160 6.39 5.94 3.49
C ASN A 160 5.74 7.11 4.25
N ASN A 161 4.52 7.47 3.84
CA ASN A 161 3.75 8.59 4.40
C ASN A 161 2.68 8.15 5.42
N ALA A 162 2.11 6.95 5.27
CA ALA A 162 1.07 6.44 6.17
C ALA A 162 1.51 6.52 7.64
N GLY A 163 0.63 7.06 8.48
CA GLY A 163 0.88 7.15 9.91
C GLY A 163 -0.35 7.62 10.69
N ILE A 164 -0.38 7.27 11.97
CA ILE A 164 -1.43 7.66 12.92
C ILE A 164 -0.82 8.24 14.20
N PRO A 165 -1.60 8.98 15.01
CA PRO A 165 -1.12 9.55 16.28
C PRO A 165 -0.68 8.49 17.30
N GLY A 166 -1.21 7.26 17.23
CA GLY A 166 -1.00 6.25 18.28
C GLY A 166 -1.64 6.63 19.63
N ALA A 167 -2.61 7.55 19.60
CA ALA A 167 -3.31 8.09 20.74
C ALA A 167 -4.66 8.68 20.28
N HIS A 168 -5.56 8.93 21.23
CA HIS A 168 -6.75 9.75 21.00
C HIS A 168 -6.38 11.21 21.26
N VAL A 169 -6.67 12.07 20.30
CA VAL A 169 -6.41 13.51 20.39
C VAL A 169 -7.76 14.21 20.43
N ASP A 170 -8.02 15.02 21.44
CA ASP A 170 -9.20 15.88 21.50
C ASP A 170 -8.99 17.09 20.59
N GLY A 171 -9.77 17.16 19.51
CA GLY A 171 -9.66 18.21 18.51
C GLY A 171 -10.08 19.59 18.99
N GLU A 172 -11.09 19.67 19.86
CA GLU A 172 -11.55 20.94 20.44
C GLU A 172 -10.50 21.46 21.41
N ALA A 173 -9.98 20.60 22.28
CA ALA A 173 -8.90 20.94 23.19
C ALA A 173 -7.61 21.32 22.44
N LEU A 174 -7.27 20.59 21.36
CA LEU A 174 -6.12 20.90 20.52
C LEU A 174 -6.25 22.29 19.86
N SER A 175 -7.44 22.60 19.35
CA SER A 175 -7.72 23.91 18.74
C SER A 175 -7.66 25.03 19.79
N ALA A 176 -8.26 24.80 20.97
CA ALA A 176 -8.28 25.76 22.08
C ALA A 176 -6.91 25.96 22.73
N ALA A 177 -6.02 24.97 22.68
CA ALA A 177 -4.68 25.05 23.24
C ALA A 177 -3.80 26.10 22.55
N GLY A 178 -4.22 26.63 21.39
CA GLY A 178 -3.52 27.70 20.70
C GLY A 178 -2.07 27.35 20.43
N ILE A 179 -1.79 26.14 19.91
CA ILE A 179 -0.42 25.68 19.65
C ILE A 179 0.39 26.72 18.85
N MET A 180 -0.31 27.45 17.96
CA MET A 180 0.22 28.53 17.14
C MET A 180 0.72 29.74 17.95
N GLU A 181 0.09 30.04 19.09
CA GLU A 181 0.34 31.23 19.90
C GLU A 181 1.21 30.91 21.13
N ASN A 182 1.14 29.66 21.62
CA ASN A 182 1.70 29.28 22.91
C ASN A 182 3.10 28.64 22.86
N ALA A 183 3.76 28.60 21.70
CA ALA A 183 5.19 28.27 21.50
C ALA A 183 5.77 27.19 22.45
N GLY A 184 5.05 26.08 22.66
CA GLY A 184 5.51 24.95 23.48
C GLY A 184 4.97 24.86 24.91
N ARG A 185 4.09 25.77 25.35
CA ARG A 185 3.41 25.69 26.67
C ARG A 185 2.08 24.91 26.62
N VAL A 186 2.02 23.89 25.78
CA VAL A 186 0.80 23.08 25.60
C VAL A 186 0.81 21.94 26.60
N ASP A 187 -0.19 21.91 27.48
CA ASP A 187 -0.41 20.79 28.39
C ASP A 187 -1.08 19.64 27.65
N TRP A 188 -0.26 18.78 27.05
CA TRP A 188 -0.71 17.65 26.25
C TRP A 188 -1.53 16.63 27.05
N SER A 189 -1.39 16.57 28.37
CA SER A 189 -2.18 15.66 29.22
C SER A 189 -3.68 15.95 29.19
N LYS A 190 -4.07 17.18 28.81
CA LYS A 190 -5.47 17.61 28.65
C LYS A 190 -6.00 17.44 27.23
N ILE A 191 -5.13 17.10 26.28
CA ILE A 191 -5.45 17.03 24.84
C ILE A 191 -5.37 15.58 24.36
N VAL A 192 -4.49 14.78 24.95
CA VAL A 192 -4.13 13.45 24.45
C VAL A 192 -4.45 12.41 25.51
N THR A 193 -5.23 11.42 25.10
CA THR A 193 -5.45 10.19 25.87
C THR A 193 -4.74 9.05 25.17
N GLU A 194 -3.81 8.40 25.88
CA GLU A 194 -3.05 7.27 25.35
C GLU A 194 -3.53 5.97 26.02
N THR A 195 -3.83 4.95 25.23
CA THR A 195 -4.07 3.58 25.72
C THR A 195 -3.03 2.65 25.10
N TYR A 196 -2.82 1.48 25.73
CA TYR A 196 -1.87 0.50 25.22
C TYR A 196 -2.23 0.07 23.79
N GLU A 197 -3.51 -0.13 23.49
CA GLU A 197 -3.98 -0.56 22.16
C GLU A 197 -3.72 0.51 21.10
N LEU A 198 -3.91 1.78 21.44
CA LEU A 198 -3.61 2.89 20.53
C LEU A 198 -2.09 3.04 20.33
N ALA A 199 -1.31 2.87 21.40
CA ALA A 199 0.15 2.90 21.33
C ALA A 199 0.70 1.79 20.43
N GLU A 200 0.23 0.55 20.63
CA GLU A 200 0.57 -0.62 19.83
C GLU A 200 0.18 -0.42 18.35
N ALA A 201 -1.04 0.08 18.08
CA ALA A 201 -1.46 0.41 16.72
C ALA A 201 -0.58 1.50 16.08
N GLY A 202 -0.14 2.48 16.88
CA GLY A 202 0.79 3.54 16.47
C GLY A 202 2.13 2.98 16.02
N LEU A 203 2.76 2.12 16.83
CA LEU A 203 4.02 1.45 16.46
C LEU A 203 3.84 0.54 15.24
N LYS A 204 2.75 -0.23 15.21
CA LYS A 204 2.43 -1.14 14.10
C LYS A 204 2.32 -0.40 12.77
N THR A 205 1.67 0.76 12.76
CA THR A 205 1.48 1.55 11.53
C THR A 205 2.73 2.34 11.16
N ASN A 206 3.30 3.08 12.12
CA ASN A 206 4.30 4.11 11.86
C ASN A 206 5.71 3.56 11.70
N TYR A 207 6.00 2.37 12.25
CA TYR A 207 7.31 1.72 12.19
C TYR A 207 7.23 0.33 11.55
N TYR A 208 6.52 -0.63 12.14
CA TYR A 208 6.55 -2.02 11.64
C TYR A 208 5.97 -2.13 10.23
N GLY A 209 4.88 -1.43 9.93
CA GLY A 209 4.32 -1.40 8.59
C GLY A 209 5.25 -0.78 7.55
N VAL A 210 6.03 0.23 7.94
CA VAL A 210 7.07 0.82 7.10
C VAL A 210 8.21 -0.17 6.87
N LYS A 211 8.67 -0.84 7.92
CA LYS A 211 9.73 -1.86 7.88
C LYS A 211 9.36 -3.01 6.94
N GLU A 212 8.19 -3.61 7.12
CA GLU A 212 7.73 -4.74 6.31
C GLU A 212 7.48 -4.33 4.85
N LEU A 213 6.82 -3.20 4.60
CA LEU A 213 6.60 -2.72 3.24
C LEU A 213 7.92 -2.44 2.52
N THR A 214 8.84 -1.73 3.19
CA THR A 214 10.14 -1.37 2.60
C THR A 214 10.95 -2.62 2.27
N LYS A 215 11.01 -3.58 3.20
CA LYS A 215 11.66 -4.88 2.99
C LYS A 215 11.09 -5.62 1.78
N THR A 216 9.77 -5.65 1.62
CA THR A 216 9.11 -6.31 0.48
C THR A 216 9.35 -5.59 -0.85
N LEU A 217 9.45 -4.26 -0.85
CA LEU A 217 9.63 -3.48 -2.09
C LEU A 217 11.09 -3.24 -2.50
N ILE A 218 12.07 -3.48 -1.61
CA ILE A 218 13.50 -3.37 -1.94
C ILE A 218 13.90 -4.13 -3.21
N PRO A 219 13.48 -5.41 -3.42
CA PRO A 219 13.82 -6.13 -4.66
C PRO A 219 13.37 -5.40 -5.93
N LEU A 220 12.26 -4.65 -5.89
CA LEU A 220 11.77 -3.86 -7.02
C LEU A 220 12.54 -2.53 -7.17
N LEU A 221 12.91 -1.91 -6.05
CA LEU A 221 13.76 -0.71 -6.03
C LEU A 221 15.15 -0.98 -6.57
N GLN A 222 15.70 -2.18 -6.38
CA GLN A 222 17.00 -2.58 -6.93
C GLN A 222 17.05 -2.60 -8.47
N PHE A 223 15.89 -2.63 -9.15
CA PHE A 223 15.81 -2.50 -10.61
C PHE A 223 15.74 -1.04 -11.09
N SER A 224 15.64 -0.07 -10.18
CA SER A 224 15.78 1.34 -10.53
C SER A 224 17.24 1.71 -10.73
N SER A 225 17.51 2.56 -11.72
CA SER A 225 18.81 3.23 -11.84
C SER A 225 19.02 4.31 -10.78
N SER A 226 17.95 4.74 -10.11
CA SER A 226 17.94 5.88 -9.19
C SER A 226 16.93 5.67 -8.03
N PRO A 227 17.10 4.62 -7.20
CA PRO A 227 16.12 4.29 -6.17
C PRO A 227 16.08 5.34 -5.05
N ARG A 228 14.86 5.71 -4.65
CA ARG A 228 14.59 6.67 -3.57
C ARG A 228 13.62 6.10 -2.54
N ILE A 229 13.93 6.30 -1.27
CA ILE A 229 13.00 6.03 -0.17
C ILE A 229 12.89 7.30 0.69
N VAL A 230 11.66 7.78 0.88
CA VAL A 230 11.38 8.93 1.74
C VAL A 230 10.48 8.47 2.89
N ASN A 231 10.99 8.57 4.11
CA ASN A 231 10.25 8.23 5.32
C ASN A 231 9.69 9.51 5.94
N VAL A 232 8.36 9.69 5.92
CA VAL A 232 7.72 10.85 6.54
C VAL A 232 7.70 10.65 8.05
N SER A 233 8.64 11.32 8.71
CA SER A 233 8.86 11.30 10.16
C SER A 233 8.32 12.57 10.82
N SER A 234 8.80 12.90 12.02
CA SER A 234 8.41 14.10 12.77
C SER A 234 9.57 14.61 13.61
N SER A 235 9.56 15.92 13.89
CA SER A 235 10.48 16.51 14.87
C SER A 235 10.28 15.96 16.28
N MET A 236 9.10 15.39 16.58
CA MET A 236 8.85 14.67 17.84
C MET A 236 9.69 13.39 17.95
N GLY A 237 10.11 12.81 16.82
CA GLY A 237 10.98 11.63 16.78
C GLY A 237 12.46 11.93 16.99
N LYS A 238 12.83 13.19 17.23
CA LYS A 238 14.24 13.53 17.44
C LYS A 238 14.77 12.98 18.75
N LEU A 239 16.03 12.54 18.76
CA LEU A 239 16.68 12.02 19.97
C LEU A 239 16.85 13.09 21.06
N GLU A 240 16.87 14.38 20.69
CA GLU A 240 16.88 15.49 21.66
C GLU A 240 15.63 15.54 22.55
N ASN A 241 14.51 14.94 22.10
CA ASN A 241 13.27 14.85 22.89
C ASN A 241 13.25 13.64 23.84
N MET A 242 14.24 12.76 23.77
CA MET A 242 14.37 11.62 24.66
C MET A 242 15.29 11.96 25.82
N LYS A 243 14.91 11.52 27.03
CA LYS A 243 15.79 11.57 28.19
C LYS A 243 17.00 10.65 27.95
N ASP A 244 18.11 10.98 28.60
CA ASP A 244 19.30 10.13 28.57
C ASP A 244 19.01 8.77 29.20
N GLY A 245 19.60 7.73 28.63
CA GLY A 245 19.39 6.34 29.01
C GLY A 245 19.37 5.41 27.80
N ARG A 246 19.16 4.12 28.08
CA ARG A 246 19.27 3.04 27.10
C ARG A 246 18.55 3.29 25.76
N PRO A 247 17.29 3.77 25.71
CA PRO A 247 16.63 4.03 24.43
C PRO A 247 17.39 5.03 23.55
N LYS A 248 17.83 6.14 24.13
CA LYS A 248 18.58 7.17 23.41
C LYS A 248 19.97 6.69 23.02
N GLU A 249 20.67 6.01 23.92
CA GLU A 249 21.98 5.41 23.66
C GLU A 249 21.92 4.48 22.45
N VAL A 250 20.99 3.52 22.47
CA VAL A 250 20.81 2.53 21.38
C VAL A 250 20.44 3.20 20.06
N LEU A 251 19.44 4.10 20.06
CA LEU A 251 18.97 4.74 18.82
C LEU A 251 19.98 5.76 18.25
N SER A 252 20.86 6.32 19.08
CA SER A 252 21.89 7.28 18.66
C SER A 252 23.11 6.62 17.99
N ASP A 253 23.46 5.40 18.39
CA ASP A 253 24.63 4.65 17.92
C ASP A 253 24.45 4.11 16.49
N ALA A 254 24.59 4.99 15.49
CA ALA A 254 24.50 4.63 14.06
C ALA A 254 25.37 3.43 13.67
N GLU A 255 26.52 3.30 14.31
CA GLU A 255 27.52 2.34 13.86
C GLU A 255 27.10 0.91 14.17
N ASN A 256 26.53 0.70 15.36
CA ASN A 256 26.11 -0.61 15.85
C ASN A 256 24.59 -0.80 15.86
N LEU A 257 23.82 0.13 15.31
CA LEU A 257 22.36 0.05 15.23
C LEU A 257 21.92 -1.12 14.34
N THR A 258 20.97 -1.92 14.81
CA THR A 258 20.34 -3.00 14.04
C THR A 258 18.82 -2.95 14.16
N GLU A 259 18.13 -3.65 13.26
CA GLU A 259 16.67 -3.71 13.27
C GLU A 259 16.17 -4.37 14.57
N GLU A 260 16.89 -5.38 15.06
CA GLU A 260 16.59 -6.11 16.30
C GLU A 260 16.73 -5.21 17.53
N LYS A 261 17.76 -4.36 17.57
CA LYS A 261 17.94 -3.39 18.66
C LYS A 261 16.82 -2.36 18.70
N ILE A 262 16.33 -1.90 17.54
CA ILE A 262 15.16 -1.02 17.50
C ILE A 262 13.94 -1.77 18.03
N ASP A 263 13.71 -3.01 17.60
CA ASP A 263 12.58 -3.82 18.04
C ASP A 263 12.63 -4.06 19.57
N GLU A 264 13.79 -4.35 20.15
CA GLU A 264 13.98 -4.46 21.61
C GLU A 264 13.58 -3.18 22.35
N ILE A 265 13.98 -2.01 21.85
CA ILE A 265 13.61 -0.71 22.44
C ILE A 265 12.09 -0.48 22.37
N LEU A 266 11.43 -0.90 21.28
CA LEU A 266 9.98 -0.80 21.14
C LEU A 266 9.23 -1.76 22.07
N ASP A 267 9.74 -2.98 22.25
CA ASP A 267 9.20 -3.95 23.21
C ASP A 267 9.35 -3.46 24.66
N GLU A 268 10.52 -2.86 25.00
CA GLU A 268 10.76 -2.22 26.29
C GLU A 268 9.78 -1.06 26.54
N PHE A 269 9.50 -0.24 25.53
CA PHE A 269 8.51 0.83 25.60
C PHE A 269 7.09 0.29 25.83
N LEU A 270 6.63 -0.68 25.05
CA LEU A 270 5.28 -1.27 25.21
C LEU A 270 5.12 -1.94 26.57
N LYS A 271 6.15 -2.62 27.05
CA LYS A 271 6.18 -3.18 28.40
C LYS A 271 6.05 -2.08 29.46
N ALA A 272 6.84 -1.01 29.34
CA ALA A 272 6.76 0.12 30.26
C ALA A 272 5.38 0.80 30.24
N PHE A 273 4.77 0.93 29.06
CA PHE A 273 3.42 1.45 28.87
C PHE A 273 2.40 0.60 29.63
N LYS A 274 2.42 -0.72 29.41
CA LYS A 274 1.51 -1.68 30.04
C LYS A 274 1.64 -1.69 31.57
N GLU A 275 2.84 -1.48 32.09
CA GLU A 275 3.14 -1.40 33.52
C GLU A 275 2.84 -0.01 34.13
N GLY A 276 2.43 0.99 33.34
CA GLY A 276 2.23 2.36 33.83
C GLY A 276 3.53 3.04 34.30
N SER A 277 4.67 2.65 33.74
CA SER A 277 6.02 3.04 34.19
C SER A 277 6.78 3.91 33.18
N LEU A 278 6.07 4.58 32.26
CA LEU A 278 6.70 5.42 31.23
C LEU A 278 7.57 6.52 31.84
N GLU A 279 7.00 7.31 32.75
CA GLU A 279 7.69 8.44 33.38
C GLU A 279 8.94 8.00 34.17
N SER A 280 8.81 6.97 35.00
CA SER A 280 9.89 6.47 35.84
C SER A 280 11.02 5.83 35.04
N LYS A 281 10.72 5.30 33.85
CA LYS A 281 11.71 4.78 32.89
C LYS A 281 12.17 5.82 31.86
N GLY A 282 11.75 7.07 32.01
CA GLY A 282 12.24 8.19 31.22
C GLY A 282 11.67 8.30 29.81
N TRP A 283 10.58 7.60 29.50
CA TRP A 283 9.89 7.70 28.23
C TRP A 283 9.14 9.04 28.11
N PRO A 284 8.85 9.51 26.86
CA PRO A 284 7.98 10.66 26.66
C PRO A 284 6.61 10.42 27.31
N GLN A 285 6.07 11.45 27.97
CA GLN A 285 4.80 11.34 28.72
C GLN A 285 3.58 11.75 27.89
N ALA A 286 3.80 12.38 26.75
CA ALA A 286 2.76 12.85 25.85
C ALA A 286 3.14 12.58 24.41
N MET A 287 2.15 12.17 23.61
CA MET A 287 2.37 11.64 22.26
C MET A 287 3.46 10.57 22.28
N SER A 288 3.45 9.70 23.30
CA SER A 288 4.59 8.84 23.62
C SER A 288 4.87 7.83 22.53
N ALA A 289 3.85 7.06 22.13
CA ALA A 289 3.95 6.09 21.05
C ALA A 289 4.28 6.74 19.71
N TYR A 290 3.73 7.93 19.44
CA TYR A 290 4.06 8.69 18.24
C TYR A 290 5.54 9.05 18.19
N SER A 291 6.05 9.67 19.25
CA SER A 291 7.43 10.14 19.36
C SER A 291 8.41 8.96 19.25
N VAL A 292 8.15 7.89 20.00
CA VAL A 292 8.97 6.66 19.96
C VAL A 292 8.91 6.00 18.58
N SER A 293 7.74 5.92 17.93
CA SER A 293 7.62 5.37 16.57
C SER A 293 8.43 6.17 15.54
N LYS A 294 8.48 7.49 15.66
CA LYS A 294 9.20 8.36 14.72
C LYS A 294 10.71 8.36 14.98
N ALA A 295 11.14 8.19 16.24
CA ALA A 295 12.54 7.94 16.57
C ALA A 295 13.02 6.59 16.04
N ALA A 296 12.20 5.54 16.16
CA ALA A 296 12.48 4.24 15.57
C ALA A 296 12.56 4.30 14.03
N LEU A 297 11.65 5.04 13.39
CA LEU A 297 11.67 5.26 11.94
C LEU A 297 12.92 6.03 11.48
N ASN A 298 13.34 7.04 12.24
CA ASN A 298 14.58 7.77 12.04
C ASN A 298 15.80 6.85 12.11
N ALA A 299 15.88 6.02 13.16
CA ALA A 299 16.92 5.02 13.34
C ALA A 299 16.94 4.00 12.19
N TYR A 300 15.79 3.47 11.80
CA TYR A 300 15.65 2.55 10.67
C TYR A 300 16.08 3.15 9.34
N THR A 301 15.83 4.44 9.14
CA THR A 301 16.31 5.17 7.94
C THR A 301 17.84 5.13 7.84
N ARG A 302 18.55 5.27 8.96
CA ARG A 302 20.02 5.17 9.02
C ARG A 302 20.50 3.75 8.70
N ILE A 303 19.84 2.72 9.25
CA ILE A 303 20.13 1.31 8.94
C ILE A 303 20.01 1.06 7.44
N LEU A 304 18.88 1.48 6.84
CA LEU A 304 18.63 1.27 5.43
C LEU A 304 19.66 1.98 4.55
N ALA A 305 20.00 3.22 4.84
CA ALA A 305 21.00 3.97 4.07
C ALA A 305 22.40 3.30 4.14
N LYS A 306 22.79 2.78 5.30
CA LYS A 306 24.04 2.02 5.46
C LYS A 306 24.01 0.68 4.68
N LYS A 307 22.86 0.00 4.69
CA LYS A 307 22.66 -1.30 4.03
C LYS A 307 22.55 -1.20 2.51
N TYR A 308 22.01 -0.09 1.99
CA TYR A 308 21.78 0.15 0.57
C TYR A 308 22.46 1.47 0.13
N PRO A 309 23.80 1.49 0.01
CA PRO A 309 24.54 2.72 -0.29
C PRO A 309 24.26 3.29 -1.69
N SER A 310 23.70 2.49 -2.61
CA SER A 310 23.25 2.97 -3.93
C SER A 310 21.88 3.66 -3.90
N PHE A 311 21.17 3.63 -2.76
CA PHE A 311 19.85 4.23 -2.61
C PHE A 311 20.01 5.58 -1.89
N CYS A 312 19.19 6.56 -2.27
CA CYS A 312 19.02 7.78 -1.48
C CYS A 312 17.78 7.61 -0.58
N ILE A 313 18.03 7.43 0.73
CA ILE A 313 17.05 7.03 1.74
C ILE A 313 17.09 8.08 2.85
N ASN A 314 16.06 8.89 2.98
CA ASN A 314 16.05 10.00 3.95
C ASN A 314 14.73 10.09 4.72
N ALA A 315 14.80 10.65 5.92
CA ALA A 315 13.65 10.92 6.77
C ALA A 315 13.31 12.41 6.73
N VAL A 316 12.03 12.75 6.84
CA VAL A 316 11.58 14.15 6.77
C VAL A 316 10.43 14.44 7.71
N CYS A 317 10.56 15.50 8.50
CA CYS A 317 9.44 16.14 9.17
C CYS A 317 8.83 17.21 8.22
N PRO A 318 7.55 17.09 7.83
CA PRO A 318 6.91 18.01 6.89
C PRO A 318 6.54 19.37 7.52
N GLY A 319 6.78 19.55 8.83
CA GLY A 319 6.25 20.67 9.60
C GLY A 319 4.86 20.38 10.16
N TYR A 320 4.19 21.42 10.67
CA TYR A 320 2.86 21.30 11.28
C TYR A 320 1.77 21.67 10.25
N VAL A 321 1.22 20.62 9.63
CA VAL A 321 0.38 20.72 8.43
C VAL A 321 -1.09 20.53 8.79
N LYS A 322 -1.97 21.36 8.24
CA LYS A 322 -3.44 21.27 8.41
C LYS A 322 -3.98 20.01 7.77
N THR A 323 -4.18 18.96 8.56
CA THR A 323 -4.76 17.68 8.11
C THR A 323 -5.67 17.07 9.18
N ASP A 324 -6.35 15.98 8.86
CA ASP A 324 -7.20 15.29 9.84
C ASP A 324 -6.44 14.78 11.08
N ILE A 325 -5.13 14.49 10.97
CA ILE A 325 -4.34 13.94 12.09
C ILE A 325 -4.27 14.90 13.29
N ASN A 326 -4.42 16.19 13.01
CA ASN A 326 -4.38 17.28 13.95
C ASN A 326 -5.60 18.20 13.79
N TYR A 327 -6.76 17.64 13.39
CA TYR A 327 -8.03 18.37 13.32
C TYR A 327 -7.96 19.66 12.49
N ASN A 328 -7.20 19.64 11.40
CA ASN A 328 -6.98 20.76 10.49
C ASN A 328 -6.34 22.00 11.13
N THR A 329 -5.68 21.82 12.28
CA THR A 329 -4.77 22.82 12.88
C THR A 329 -3.41 22.77 12.20
N GLY A 330 -2.65 23.87 12.20
CA GLY A 330 -1.33 23.91 11.54
C GLY A 330 -1.04 25.26 10.89
N PHE A 331 0.23 25.49 10.54
CA PHE A 331 0.66 26.68 9.80
C PHE A 331 0.92 26.41 8.32
N LEU A 332 0.95 25.14 7.90
CA LEU A 332 1.13 24.74 6.50
C LEU A 332 -0.13 24.10 5.92
N THR A 333 -0.36 24.34 4.65
CA THR A 333 -1.30 23.57 3.82
C THR A 333 -0.73 22.18 3.50
N PRO A 334 -1.57 21.20 3.11
CA PRO A 334 -1.10 19.90 2.64
C PRO A 334 -0.10 19.99 1.48
N ASP A 335 -0.29 20.92 0.54
CA ASP A 335 0.64 21.14 -0.57
C ASP A 335 2.02 21.61 -0.06
N GLU A 336 2.08 22.61 0.84
CA GLU A 336 3.35 23.07 1.45
C GLU A 336 4.02 21.98 2.30
N GLY A 337 3.22 21.14 2.98
CA GLY A 337 3.73 20.00 3.75
C GLY A 337 4.34 18.90 2.89
N ALA A 338 3.86 18.74 1.65
CA ALA A 338 4.36 17.73 0.72
C ALA A 338 5.69 18.12 0.05
N GLU A 339 5.99 19.42 -0.09
CA GLU A 339 7.16 19.93 -0.80
C GLU A 339 8.47 19.26 -0.37
N ALA A 340 8.66 19.11 0.95
CA ALA A 340 9.89 18.56 1.50
C ALA A 340 10.07 17.07 1.14
N ALA A 341 9.01 16.28 1.21
CA ALA A 341 9.05 14.87 0.84
C ALA A 341 9.25 14.70 -0.67
N VAL A 342 8.60 15.53 -1.48
CA VAL A 342 8.76 15.54 -2.95
C VAL A 342 10.18 15.94 -3.34
N ARG A 343 10.75 16.97 -2.70
CA ARG A 343 12.15 17.37 -2.92
C ARG A 343 13.11 16.21 -2.67
N LEU A 344 12.94 15.46 -1.57
CA LEU A 344 13.78 14.30 -1.26
C LEU A 344 13.58 13.16 -2.26
N ALA A 345 12.34 12.94 -2.71
CA ALA A 345 12.02 11.93 -3.72
C ALA A 345 12.60 12.25 -5.11
N LEU A 346 12.92 13.52 -5.37
CA LEU A 346 13.46 14.00 -6.65
C LEU A 346 14.95 14.39 -6.58
N LEU A 347 15.64 14.04 -5.49
CA LEU A 347 17.07 14.32 -5.35
C LEU A 347 17.88 13.68 -6.49
N PRO A 348 18.88 14.40 -7.04
CA PRO A 348 19.80 13.83 -8.04
C PRO A 348 20.59 12.62 -7.53
N ASP A 349 21.09 11.80 -8.44
CA ASP A 349 21.98 10.70 -8.09
C ASP A 349 23.25 11.19 -7.38
N GLY A 350 23.73 10.41 -6.41
CA GLY A 350 24.84 10.79 -5.54
C GLY A 350 24.47 11.77 -4.42
N SER A 351 23.20 12.19 -4.30
CA SER A 351 22.75 13.01 -3.17
C SER A 351 22.92 12.29 -1.83
N PRO A 352 23.09 13.03 -0.73
CA PRO A 352 23.23 12.44 0.61
C PRO A 352 22.07 11.51 0.99
N SER A 353 22.40 10.48 1.76
CA SER A 353 21.50 9.41 2.21
C SER A 353 21.69 9.17 3.69
N GLY A 354 20.66 8.69 4.37
CA GLY A 354 20.67 8.42 5.81
C GLY A 354 20.57 9.67 6.67
N LEU A 355 19.92 10.72 6.18
CA LEU A 355 19.76 12.00 6.89
C LEU A 355 18.32 12.25 7.32
N PHE A 356 18.16 13.19 8.27
CA PHE A 356 16.87 13.71 8.70
C PHE A 356 16.73 15.19 8.31
N PHE A 357 15.57 15.54 7.76
CA PHE A 357 15.25 16.90 7.36
C PHE A 357 14.05 17.45 8.13
N PHE A 358 14.16 18.67 8.63
CA PHE A 358 12.99 19.47 8.97
C PHE A 358 12.66 20.38 7.79
N ARG A 359 11.58 20.05 7.08
CA ARG A 359 11.25 20.68 5.79
C ARG A 359 12.45 20.61 4.83
N SER A 360 13.01 21.75 4.45
CA SER A 360 14.17 21.86 3.55
C SER A 360 15.52 21.73 4.26
N GLU A 361 15.57 21.86 5.59
CA GLU A 361 16.82 21.94 6.35
C GLU A 361 17.23 20.58 6.91
N GLU A 362 18.48 20.19 6.70
CA GLU A 362 19.06 19.04 7.39
C GLU A 362 19.15 19.34 8.89
N LYS A 363 18.78 18.36 9.71
CA LYS A 363 18.87 18.44 11.18
C LYS A 363 19.47 17.14 11.73
N PRO A 364 20.09 17.20 12.92
CA PRO A 364 20.42 15.99 13.66
C PRO A 364 19.18 15.12 13.92
N PHE A 365 19.42 13.81 14.09
CA PHE A 365 18.39 12.79 14.28
C PHE A 365 17.65 12.85 15.60
#